data_AF-A0A5C9BY08-F1
#
_entry.id   AF-A0A5C9BY08-F1
#
_cell.length_a   1.000
_cell.length_b   1.000
_cell.length_c   1.000
_cell.angle_alpha   90.00
_cell.angle_beta   90.00
_cell.angle_gamma   90.00
#
_symmetry.space_group_name_H-M   'P 1'
#
loop_
_entity.id
_entity.type
_entity.pdbx_description
1 polymer ?
#
loop_
_entity_poly.entity_id
_entity_poly.type
_entity_poly.pdbx_seq_one_letter_code
_entity_poly.pdbx_strand_id
1 'polypeptide(L)'
;LKANETWALAPAYDITFAHNPAGEWTNQHLMSVNGKFKNFSEDDLLAEADRFKIGTAPKVIRKVREAIRSWPEFARETGVSDAEIGNIADQHLLLE
;
A
#
# COMPACT_ATOMS: atom_id res chain seq x y z
N LEU A 1 -11.83 -24.53 -1.86
CA LEU A 1 -11.60 -25.07 -0.50
C LEU A 1 -11.88 -26.56 -0.55
N LYS A 2 -10.96 -27.41 -0.10
CA LYS A 2 -11.28 -28.82 0.12
C LYS A 2 -12.22 -28.91 1.32
N ALA A 3 -13.18 -29.84 1.30
CA ALA A 3 -14.04 -30.06 2.45
C ALA A 3 -13.16 -30.42 3.68
N ASN A 4 -13.49 -29.86 4.85
CA ASN A 4 -12.84 -30.09 6.15
C ASN A 4 -11.50 -29.39 6.43
N GLU A 5 -11.11 -28.37 5.65
CA GLU A 5 -9.98 -27.50 6.01
C GLU A 5 -10.47 -26.20 6.66
N THR A 6 -9.70 -25.67 7.61
CA THR A 6 -9.95 -24.34 8.18
C THR A 6 -9.66 -23.27 7.14
N TRP A 7 -10.59 -22.33 6.99
CA TRP A 7 -10.41 -21.20 6.09
C TRP A 7 -9.21 -20.34 6.52
N ALA A 8 -8.42 -19.91 5.54
CA ALA A 8 -7.32 -18.96 5.71
C ALA A 8 -7.27 -18.03 4.49
N LEU A 9 -6.69 -16.84 4.69
CA LEU A 9 -6.43 -15.91 3.60
C LEU A 9 -5.39 -16.51 2.64
N ALA A 10 -5.69 -16.45 1.34
CA ALA A 10 -4.67 -16.65 0.32
C ALA A 10 -3.65 -15.49 0.37
N PRO A 11 -2.41 -15.70 -0.11
CA PRO A 11 -1.48 -14.60 -0.33
C PRO A 11 -2.11 -13.51 -1.22
N ALA A 12 -1.73 -12.26 -0.99
CA ALA A 12 -2.10 -11.18 -1.90
C ALA A 12 -1.50 -11.44 -3.30
N TYR A 13 -2.27 -11.17 -4.34
CA TYR A 13 -1.89 -11.36 -5.74
C TYR A 13 -2.35 -10.13 -6.55
N ASP A 14 -1.86 -10.02 -7.79
CA ASP A 14 -2.19 -8.93 -8.71
C ASP A 14 -1.84 -7.52 -8.18
N ILE A 15 -0.71 -7.42 -7.49
CA ILE A 15 -0.18 -6.16 -6.98
C ILE A 15 0.58 -5.45 -8.09
N THR A 16 0.06 -4.32 -8.56
CA THR A 16 0.67 -3.48 -9.59
C THR A 16 0.58 -2.00 -9.21
N PHE A 17 1.52 -1.18 -9.73
CA PHE A 17 1.41 0.27 -9.63
C PHE A 17 0.48 0.78 -10.74
N ALA A 18 -0.78 1.06 -10.41
CA ALA A 18 -1.82 1.45 -11.36
C ALA A 18 -2.33 2.88 -11.17
N HIS A 19 -1.66 3.69 -10.33
CA HIS A 19 -2.10 5.04 -10.02
C HIS A 19 -2.04 5.94 -11.26
N ASN A 20 -3.18 6.54 -11.59
CA ASN A 20 -3.28 7.53 -12.67
C ASN A 20 -4.05 8.74 -12.15
N PRO A 21 -3.39 9.85 -11.80
CA PRO A 21 -4.04 11.05 -11.29
C PRO A 21 -5.12 11.65 -12.20
N ALA A 22 -5.00 11.44 -13.52
CA ALA A 22 -5.97 11.90 -14.52
C ALA A 22 -7.01 10.83 -14.90
N GLY A 23 -6.88 9.61 -14.37
CA GLY A 23 -7.77 8.50 -14.68
C GLY A 23 -9.10 8.60 -13.96
N GLU A 24 -10.16 8.07 -14.55
CA GLU A 24 -11.48 8.02 -13.91
C GLU A 24 -11.48 7.07 -12.69
N TRP A 25 -10.77 5.95 -12.79
CA TRP A 25 -10.89 4.83 -11.84
C TRP A 25 -9.74 4.72 -10.83
N THR A 26 -8.51 5.07 -11.21
CA THR A 26 -7.30 4.87 -10.36
C THR A 26 -6.63 6.17 -9.92
N ASN A 27 -7.38 7.28 -9.88
CA ASN A 27 -6.91 8.58 -9.36
C ASN A 27 -6.85 8.67 -7.82
N GLN A 28 -7.33 7.64 -7.13
CA GLN A 28 -7.39 7.53 -5.68
C GLN A 28 -7.32 6.05 -5.26
N HIS A 29 -7.19 5.81 -3.95
CA HIS A 29 -7.22 4.45 -3.41
C HIS A 29 -8.62 3.85 -3.61
N LEU A 30 -8.73 2.55 -3.89
CA LEU A 30 -10.02 1.90 -4.21
C LEU A 30 -10.83 1.49 -2.98
N MET A 31 -10.18 1.36 -1.82
CA MET A 31 -10.81 1.09 -0.54
C MET A 31 -10.65 2.28 0.40
N SER A 32 -11.73 2.74 1.05
CA SER A 32 -11.60 3.84 1.99
C SER A 32 -10.78 3.43 3.22
N VAL A 33 -9.95 4.33 3.70
CA VAL A 33 -9.31 4.27 5.03
C VAL A 33 -10.02 5.28 5.91
N ASN A 34 -10.68 4.83 6.98
CA ASN A 34 -11.45 5.71 7.87
C ASN A 34 -12.44 6.63 7.12
N GLY A 35 -13.12 6.08 6.11
CA GLY A 35 -14.07 6.80 5.25
C GLY A 35 -13.44 7.71 4.17
N LYS A 36 -12.11 7.74 4.04
CA LYS A 36 -11.39 8.57 3.07
C LYS A 36 -10.74 7.71 1.98
N PHE A 37 -10.90 8.08 0.70
CA PHE A 37 -10.25 7.42 -0.44
C PHE A 37 -8.93 8.09 -0.87
N LYS A 38 -8.69 9.32 -0.40
CA LYS A 38 -7.51 10.14 -0.70
C LYS A 38 -7.22 11.05 0.48
N ASN A 39 -5.97 11.54 0.59
CA ASN A 39 -5.51 12.44 1.65
C ASN A 39 -5.79 11.92 3.07
N PHE A 40 -5.76 10.60 3.27
CA PHE A 40 -5.76 10.00 4.60
C PHE A 40 -4.35 10.09 5.20
N SER A 41 -4.27 10.18 6.53
CA SER A 41 -3.01 10.25 7.28
C SER A 41 -2.70 8.92 7.98
N GLU A 42 -1.54 8.85 8.66
CA GLU A 42 -1.25 7.73 9.56
C GLU A 42 -2.31 7.60 10.66
N ASP A 43 -2.84 8.71 11.18
CA ASP A 43 -3.91 8.68 12.20
C ASP A 43 -5.17 7.98 11.71
N ASP A 44 -5.52 8.12 10.42
CA ASP A 44 -6.65 7.40 9.83
C ASP A 44 -6.41 5.88 9.80
N LEU A 45 -5.17 5.46 9.52
CA LEU A 45 -4.78 4.04 9.59
C LEU A 45 -4.81 3.52 11.03
N LEU A 46 -4.33 4.32 11.98
CA LEU A 46 -4.30 3.97 13.41
C LEU A 46 -5.70 3.92 14.02
N ALA A 47 -6.62 4.77 13.57
CA ALA A 47 -8.03 4.74 13.99
C ALA A 47 -8.70 3.42 13.59
N GLU A 48 -8.50 2.95 12.34
CA GLU A 48 -9.01 1.65 11.90
C GLU A 48 -8.35 0.50 12.67
N ALA A 49 -7.03 0.59 12.92
CA ALA A 49 -6.32 -0.40 13.71
C ALA A 49 -6.85 -0.51 15.14
N ASP A 50 -7.12 0.61 15.82
CA ASP A 50 -7.72 0.57 17.17
C ASP A 50 -9.14 -0.01 17.13
N ARG A 51 -9.94 0.37 16.13
CA ARG A 51 -11.31 -0.13 15.95
C ARG A 51 -11.36 -1.65 15.84
N PHE A 52 -10.42 -2.25 15.13
CA PHE A 52 -10.32 -3.70 14.92
C PHE A 52 -9.28 -4.39 15.82
N LYS A 53 -8.72 -3.68 16.80
CA LYS A 53 -7.76 -4.19 17.79
C LYS A 53 -6.50 -4.82 17.18
N ILE A 54 -5.97 -4.17 16.13
CA ILE A 54 -4.74 -4.54 15.44
C ILE A 54 -3.54 -3.87 16.11
N GLY A 55 -3.07 -4.44 17.23
CA GLY A 55 -1.95 -3.86 18.01
C GLY A 55 -0.61 -3.80 17.27
N THR A 56 -0.45 -4.53 16.16
CA THR A 56 0.78 -4.54 15.36
C THR A 56 0.85 -3.40 14.34
N ALA A 57 -0.22 -2.61 14.17
CA ALA A 57 -0.31 -1.62 13.10
C ALA A 57 0.87 -0.63 13.04
N PRO A 58 1.33 0.02 14.15
CA PRO A 58 2.47 0.94 14.08
C PRO A 58 3.75 0.28 13.52
N LYS A 59 3.99 -0.98 13.90
CA LYS A 59 5.15 -1.75 13.40
C LYS A 59 5.00 -2.07 11.92
N VAL A 60 3.80 -2.46 11.47
CA VAL A 60 3.53 -2.78 10.07
C VAL A 60 3.66 -1.53 9.19
N ILE A 61 3.07 -0.40 9.59
CA ILE A 61 3.14 0.86 8.84
C ILE A 61 4.61 1.31 8.71
N ARG A 62 5.41 1.20 9.77
CA ARG A 62 6.86 1.50 9.69
C ARG A 62 7.59 0.58 8.70
N LYS A 63 7.36 -0.73 8.76
CA LYS A 63 8.01 -1.70 7.86
C LYS A 63 7.64 -1.46 6.38
N VAL A 64 6.38 -1.13 6.11
CA VAL A 64 5.92 -0.80 4.75
C VAL A 64 6.57 0.49 4.26
N ARG A 65 6.65 1.54 5.10
CA ARG A 65 7.39 2.77 4.78
C ARG A 65 8.85 2.51 4.43
N GLU A 66 9.53 1.70 5.23
CA GLU A 66 10.93 1.30 4.97
C GLU A 66 11.06 0.59 3.61
N ALA A 67 10.16 -0.34 3.30
CA ALA A 67 10.14 -1.02 2.00
C ALA A 67 9.88 -0.06 0.82
N ILE A 68 8.96 0.89 0.97
CA ILE A 68 8.68 1.92 -0.05
C ILE A 68 9.92 2.81 -0.26
N ARG A 69 10.64 3.17 0.82
CA ARG A 69 11.89 3.95 0.71
C ARG A 69 13.00 3.20 -0.03
N SER A 70 13.02 1.87 0.06
CA SER A 70 13.94 1.02 -0.71
C SER A 70 13.51 0.77 -2.17
N TRP A 71 12.40 1.35 -2.63
CA TRP A 71 11.92 1.20 -4.03
C TRP A 71 13.01 1.38 -5.09
N PRO A 72 13.86 2.44 -5.07
CA PRO A 72 14.87 2.61 -6.11
C PRO A 72 15.94 1.51 -6.16
N GLU A 73 16.16 0.80 -5.05
CA GLU A 73 17.07 -0.35 -5.00
C GLU A 73 16.43 -1.54 -5.71
N PHE A 74 15.24 -1.96 -5.26
CA PHE A 74 14.50 -3.09 -5.85
C PHE A 74 14.19 -2.89 -7.34
N ALA A 75 13.84 -1.66 -7.72
CA ALA A 75 13.47 -1.34 -9.09
C ALA A 75 14.68 -1.41 -10.04
N ARG A 76 15.88 -0.99 -9.59
CA ARG A 76 17.10 -1.12 -10.40
C ARG A 76 17.53 -2.57 -10.55
N GLU A 77 17.47 -3.36 -9.47
CA GLU A 77 17.79 -4.79 -9.50
C GLU A 77 16.91 -5.58 -10.49
N THR A 78 15.71 -5.07 -10.77
CA THR A 78 14.72 -5.70 -11.67
C THR A 78 14.68 -5.06 -13.07
N GLY A 79 15.54 -4.08 -13.35
CA GLY A 79 15.69 -3.48 -14.68
C GLY A 79 14.66 -2.40 -15.03
N VAL A 80 13.96 -1.81 -14.05
CA VAL A 80 13.11 -0.64 -14.27
C VAL A 80 14.00 0.56 -14.65
N SER A 81 13.58 1.36 -15.62
CA SER A 81 14.35 2.52 -16.07
C SER A 81 14.39 3.60 -14.97
N ASP A 82 15.52 4.32 -14.85
CA ASP A 82 15.65 5.39 -13.85
C ASP A 82 14.56 6.48 -13.98
N ALA A 83 14.09 6.74 -15.20
CA ALA A 83 12.98 7.65 -15.45
C ALA A 83 11.67 7.17 -14.81
N GLU A 84 11.33 5.89 -14.98
CA GLU A 84 10.12 5.30 -14.37
C GLU A 84 10.26 5.16 -12.86
N ILE A 85 11.46 4.84 -12.36
CA ILE A 85 11.75 4.83 -10.93
C ILE A 85 11.44 6.18 -10.30
N GLY A 86 11.91 7.27 -10.91
CA GLY A 86 11.64 8.64 -10.46
C GLY A 86 10.15 8.97 -10.52
N ASN A 87 9.50 8.68 -11.65
CA ASN A 87 8.07 8.94 -11.84
C ASN A 87 7.19 8.25 -10.79
N ILE A 88 7.48 6.98 -10.46
CA ILE A 88 6.75 6.24 -9.41
C ILE A 88 7.11 6.79 -8.02
N ALA A 89 8.39 7.07 -7.76
CA ALA A 89 8.85 7.58 -6.47
C ALA A 89 8.21 8.92 -6.09
N ASP A 90 8.06 9.82 -7.06
CA ASP A 90 7.42 11.14 -6.86
C ASP A 90 5.94 11.04 -6.45
N GLN A 91 5.32 9.88 -6.68
CA GLN A 91 3.92 9.62 -6.35
C GLN A 91 3.75 8.84 -5.03
N HIS A 92 4.85 8.46 -4.36
CA HIS A 92 4.77 7.74 -3.10
C HIS A 92 4.17 8.58 -1.97
N LEU A 93 3.26 7.97 -1.21
CA LEU A 93 2.72 8.54 0.00
C LEU A 93 3.35 7.81 1.20
N LEU A 94 4.26 8.49 1.91
CA LEU A 94 4.89 7.93 3.11
C LEU A 94 4.04 8.12 4.37
N LEU A 95 3.03 9.01 4.35
CA LEU A 95 2.11 9.25 5.47
C LEU A 95 2.86 9.61 6.76
N GLU A 96 3.66 10.68 6.71
CA GLU A 96 4.36 11.26 7.88
C GLU A 96 3.46 12.17 8.72
#